data_AF-X1UKT0-F1
#
_entry.id   AF-X1UKT0-F1
#
_cell.length_a   1.000
_cell.length_b   1.000
_cell.length_c   1.000
_cell.angle_alpha   90.00
_cell.angle_beta   90.00
_cell.angle_gamma   90.00
#
_symmetry.space_group_name_H-M   'P 1'
#
loop_
_entity.id
_entity.type
_entity.pdbx_description
1 polymer ?
#
loop_
_entity_poly.entity_id
_entity_poly.type
_entity_poly.pdbx_seq_one_letter_code
_entity_poly.pdbx_strand_id
1 'polypeptide(L)' 'MKNLSKSAQKIQSVLAQFGLELTVIELTESTRTSKDAAEAIGCEIAQIAKSLIFKGKRTN' A
#
# COMPACT_ATOMS: atom_id res chain seq x y z
N MET A 1 16.68 11.55 -4.38
CA MET A 1 15.69 10.62 -3.78
C MET A 1 14.41 11.40 -3.55
N LYS A 2 13.27 10.93 -4.08
CA LYS A 2 11.99 11.60 -3.85
C LYS A 2 11.56 11.31 -2.41
N ASN A 3 11.28 12.35 -1.63
CA ASN A 3 10.72 12.17 -0.30
C ASN A 3 9.31 11.61 -0.43
N LEU A 4 9.01 10.52 0.30
CA LEU A 4 7.67 9.95 0.38
C LEU A 4 6.68 11.02 0.85
N SER A 5 5.47 10.99 0.32
CA SER A 5 4.36 11.75 0.89
C SER A 5 4.15 11.38 2.36
N LYS A 6 3.57 12.30 3.15
CA LYS A 6 3.37 12.09 4.60
C LYS A 6 2.62 10.79 4.90
N SER A 7 1.67 10.40 4.06
CA SER A 7 0.91 9.16 4.24
C SER A 7 1.77 7.92 3.95
N ALA A 8 2.55 7.92 2.86
CA ALA A 8 3.47 6.84 2.54
C ALA A 8 4.57 6.67 3.60
N GLN A 9 5.10 7.80 4.12
CA GLN A 9 6.11 7.79 5.18
C GLN A 9 5.58 7.15 6.48
N LYS A 10 4.31 7.39 6.84
CA LYS A 10 3.69 6.73 8.00
C LYS A 10 3.71 5.21 7.86
N ILE A 11 3.40 4.69 6.68
CA ILE A 11 3.44 3.24 6.41
C ILE A 11 4.87 2.71 6.54
N GLN A 12 5.86 3.40 5.96
CA GLN A 12 7.27 3.00 6.09
C GLN A 12 7.72 2.93 7.56
N SER A 13 7.32 3.91 8.38
CA SER A 13 7.60 3.93 9.81
C SER A 13 6.94 2.78 10.56
N VAL A 14 5.69 2.43 10.22
CA VAL A 14 5.00 1.28 10.80
C VAL A 14 5.73 -0.02 10.45
N LEU A 15 6.09 -0.23 9.18
CA LEU A 15 6.86 -1.41 8.77
C LEU A 15 8.16 -1.57 9.57
N ALA A 16 8.90 -0.48 9.76
CA ALA A 16 10.12 -0.47 10.58
C ALA A 16 9.85 -0.80 12.07
N GLN A 17 8.76 -0.27 12.65
CA GLN A 17 8.38 -0.58 14.04
C GLN A 17 8.06 -2.07 14.25
N PHE A 18 7.53 -2.74 13.23
CA PHE A 18 7.28 -4.18 13.25
C PHE A 18 8.51 -5.03 12.88
N GLY A 19 9.67 -4.41 12.63
CA GLY A 19 10.89 -5.12 12.24
C GLY A 19 10.81 -5.76 10.85
N LEU A 20 9.96 -5.25 9.97
CA LEU A 20 9.81 -5.76 8.61
C LEU A 20 10.77 -5.04 7.66
N GLU A 21 11.63 -5.81 7.00
CA GLU A 21 12.57 -5.33 5.98
C GLU A 21 11.87 -5.08 4.63
N LEU A 22 10.87 -4.19 4.65
CA LEU A 22 10.06 -3.82 3.48
C LEU A 22 10.17 -2.32 3.19
N THR A 23 10.14 -1.97 1.90
CA THR A 23 10.27 -0.58 1.42
C THR A 23 9.00 -0.10 0.73
N VAL A 24 8.47 1.04 1.15
CA VAL A 24 7.36 1.73 0.49
C VAL A 24 7.92 2.51 -0.70
N ILE A 25 7.35 2.25 -1.88
CA ILE A 25 7.72 2.93 -3.12
C ILE A 25 6.52 3.77 -3.59
N GLU A 26 6.73 5.07 -3.77
CA GLU A 26 5.72 5.99 -4.31
C GLU A 26 5.99 6.23 -5.80
N LEU A 27 5.17 5.60 -6.65
CA LEU A 27 5.29 5.65 -8.10
C LEU A 27 4.77 6.97 -8.68
N THR A 28 5.19 7.28 -9.89
CA THR A 28 4.65 8.42 -10.67
C THR A 28 3.34 8.06 -11.37
N GLU A 29 3.19 6.79 -11.71
CA GLU A 29 2.03 6.16 -12.30
C GLU A 29 0.91 6.01 -11.26
N SER A 30 -0.35 5.91 -11.74
CA SER A 30 -1.49 5.66 -10.86
C SER A 30 -1.37 4.28 -10.19
N THR A 31 -1.70 4.23 -8.91
CA THR A 31 -1.88 2.97 -8.14
C THR A 31 -3.24 2.96 -7.44
N ARG A 32 -4.19 3.78 -7.91
CA ARG A 32 -5.50 3.98 -7.25
C ARG A 32 -6.40 2.75 -7.33
N THR A 33 -6.30 1.98 -8.40
CA THR A 33 -7.03 0.71 -8.55
C THR A 33 -6.05 -0.47 -8.56
N SER A 34 -6.53 -1.67 -8.25
CA SER A 34 -5.70 -2.88 -8.34
C SER A 34 -5.18 -3.11 -9.76
N LYS A 35 -5.94 -2.72 -10.79
CA LYS A 35 -5.52 -2.83 -12.18
C LYS A 35 -4.38 -1.85 -12.48
N ASP A 36 -4.55 -0.57 -12.12
CA ASP A 36 -3.53 0.47 -12.31
C ASP A 36 -2.22 0.07 -11.60
N ALA A 37 -2.32 -0.42 -10.36
CA ALA A 37 -1.15 -0.83 -9.57
C ALA A 37 -0.42 -2.02 -10.20
N ALA A 38 -1.16 -3.03 -10.67
CA ALA A 38 -0.60 -4.20 -11.33
C ALA A 38 0.11 -3.83 -12.64
N GLU A 39 -0.50 -2.94 -13.44
CA GLU A 39 0.10 -2.41 -14.66
C GLU A 39 1.37 -1.60 -14.36
N ALA A 40 1.36 -0.78 -13.31
CA ALA A 40 2.51 0.07 -12.93
C ALA A 40 3.75 -0.72 -12.50
N ILE A 41 3.59 -1.91 -11.91
CA ILE A 41 4.71 -2.74 -11.43
C ILE A 41 4.91 -4.03 -12.23
N GLY A 42 4.11 -4.26 -13.26
CA GLY A 42 4.24 -5.42 -14.15
C GLY A 42 3.94 -6.76 -13.47
N CYS A 43 2.90 -6.82 -12.64
CA CYS A 43 2.49 -8.05 -11.95
C CYS A 43 1.05 -8.45 -12.30
N GLU A 44 0.62 -9.64 -11.86
CA GLU A 44 -0.78 -10.05 -12.00
C GLU A 44 -1.67 -9.28 -11.00
N ILE A 45 -2.88 -8.92 -11.42
CA ILE A 45 -3.84 -8.19 -10.56
C ILE A 45 -4.13 -8.93 -9.24
N ALA A 46 -4.08 -10.27 -9.25
CA ALA A 46 -4.30 -11.10 -8.07
C ALA A 46 -3.21 -10.95 -7.00
N GLN A 47 -2.03 -10.42 -7.36
CA GLN A 47 -0.94 -10.14 -6.44
C GLN A 47 -1.11 -8.80 -5.71
N ILE A 48 -2.10 -7.98 -6.10
CA ILE A 48 -2.38 -6.69 -5.44
C ILE A 48 -3.37 -6.87 -4.29
N ALA A 49 -2.85 -6.77 -3.06
CA ALA A 49 -3.68 -6.77 -1.86
C ALA A 49 -4.48 -5.47 -1.71
N LYS A 50 -5.74 -5.58 -1.27
CA LYS A 50 -6.60 -4.44 -0.89
C LYS A 50 -6.94 -4.48 0.60
N SER A 51 -6.55 -3.44 1.33
CA SER A 51 -7.01 -3.22 2.71
C SER A 51 -8.45 -2.70 2.69
N LEU A 52 -9.42 -3.58 2.92
CA LEU A 52 -10.84 -3.23 2.97
C LEU A 52 -11.31 -3.20 4.42
N ILE A 53 -11.99 -2.11 4.81
CA ILE A 53 -12.54 -1.94 6.15
C ILE A 53 -14.06 -2.06 6.06
N PHE A 54 -14.64 -2.96 6.85
CA PHE A 54 -16.09 -3.15 6.96
C PHE A 54 -16.55 -2.88 8.39
N LYS A 55 -17.76 -2.35 8.55
CA LYS A 55 -18.39 -2.16 9.85
C LYS A 55 -19.46 -3.22 10.06
N GLY A 56 -19.29 -4.05 11.09
CA GLY A 56 -20.30 -5.03 11.51
C GLY A 56 -21.54 -4.35 12.12
N LYS A 57 -22.69 -5.03 12.07
CA LYS A 57 -23.95 -4.55 12.67
C LYS A 57 -23.88 -4.48 14.20
N ARG A 58 -23.03 -5.32 14.81
CA ARG A 58 -22.74 -5.35 16.25
C ARG A 58 -21.22 -5.37 16.41
N THR A 59 -20.71 -4.70 17.44
CA THR A 59 -19.34 -4.88 17.93
C THR A 59 -19.40 -5.81 19.14
N ASN A 60 -18.38 -6.66 19.32
CA ASN A 60 -18.21 -7.41 20.56
C ASN A 60 -17.99 -6.47 21.75
#